data_AF-A0A2L1VMC7-F1
#
_entry.id   AF-A0A2L1VMC7-F1
#
_cell.length_a   1.000
_cell.length_b   1.000
_cell.length_c   1.000
_cell.angle_alpha   90.00
_cell.angle_beta   90.00
_cell.angle_gamma   90.00
#
_symmetry.space_group_name_H-M   'P 1'
#
loop_
_entity.id
_entity.type
_entity.pdbx_description
1 polymer ?
#
loop_
_entity_poly.entity_id
_entity_poly.type
_entity_poly.pdbx_seq_one_letter_code
_entity_poly.pdbx_strand_id
1 'polypeptide(L)'
;MVTTSETTQIITQPKIEEYVEPSLKRWFKHLCYFPASSRYFSKRDKQAIAEAVQQAELGHVGEIQVVIEGHIPCSQAYRQNTRLRAQQLFAELGVWDTELNSGVLLYLNLCERTVEIIFDRGIRSATTEQVWQQICESIVQQLKQKQYLQAVVIGVQQIGDVMSRFYDENMPDQNNELANAPIIIN
;
A
#
# COMPACT_ATOMS: atom_id res chain seq x y z
N MET A 1 31.00 36.92 38.32
CA MET A 1 30.77 35.49 38.07
C MET A 1 29.57 35.39 37.15
N VAL A 2 29.80 35.07 35.87
CA VAL A 2 28.74 34.96 34.87
C VAL A 2 28.34 33.50 34.81
N THR A 3 27.16 33.19 35.33
CA THR A 3 26.52 31.87 35.19
C THR A 3 25.91 31.79 33.79
N THR A 4 26.63 31.17 32.86
CA THR A 4 26.06 30.69 31.60
C THR A 4 25.22 29.46 31.88
N SER A 5 23.90 29.62 31.88
CA SER A 5 22.93 28.52 31.93
C SER A 5 22.39 28.22 30.53
N GLU A 6 22.51 26.94 30.16
CA GLU A 6 21.65 26.18 29.26
C GLU A 6 21.70 26.45 27.74
N THR A 7 22.70 25.83 27.11
CA THR A 7 22.59 25.39 25.72
C THR A 7 21.51 24.31 25.61
N THR A 8 20.33 24.68 25.13
CA THR A 8 19.29 23.72 24.73
C THR A 8 19.79 22.95 23.51
N GLN A 9 20.32 21.74 23.72
CA GLN A 9 20.58 20.81 22.64
C GLN A 9 19.25 20.28 22.14
N ILE A 10 18.84 20.73 20.97
CA ILE A 10 17.72 20.13 20.22
C ILE A 10 18.19 18.74 19.78
N ILE A 11 17.88 17.72 20.57
CA ILE A 11 18.06 16.31 20.21
C ILE A 11 16.90 15.94 19.28
N THR A 12 16.99 16.32 18.00
CA THR A 12 16.18 15.65 16.97
C THR A 12 16.76 14.27 16.73
N GLN A 13 16.19 13.25 17.37
CA GLN A 13 16.38 11.88 16.91
C GLN A 13 15.65 11.74 15.57
N PRO A 14 16.32 11.32 14.48
CA PRO A 14 15.61 10.99 13.26
C PRO A 14 14.63 9.83 13.55
N LYS A 15 13.42 10.00 13.05
CA LYS A 15 12.30 9.06 13.18
C LYS A 15 12.69 7.73 12.53
N ILE A 16 13.08 6.77 13.38
CA ILE A 16 13.25 5.32 13.15
C ILE A 16 13.49 4.96 11.67
N GLU A 17 14.76 4.89 11.26
CA GLU A 17 15.14 4.15 10.07
C GLU A 17 14.86 2.66 10.35
N GLU A 18 13.81 2.09 9.76
CA GLU A 18 13.62 0.64 9.72
C GLU A 18 14.85 0.00 9.06
N TYR A 19 15.78 -0.51 9.87
CA TYR A 19 16.99 -1.17 9.40
C TYR A 19 16.62 -2.52 8.77
N VAL A 20 16.59 -2.59 7.45
CA VAL A 20 16.38 -3.85 6.73
C VAL A 20 17.72 -4.55 6.55
N GLU A 21 17.86 -5.75 7.13
CA GLU A 21 19.09 -6.52 6.94
C GLU A 21 19.28 -6.91 5.46
N PRO A 22 20.49 -6.70 4.92
CA PRO A 22 20.77 -7.05 3.54
C PRO A 22 20.64 -8.56 3.29
N SER A 23 19.86 -8.93 2.26
CA SER A 23 19.56 -10.34 1.96
C SER A 23 19.94 -10.73 0.54
N LEU A 24 21.07 -11.46 0.41
CA LEU A 24 21.51 -12.05 -0.85
C LEU A 24 20.51 -13.09 -1.40
N LYS A 25 19.76 -13.77 -0.51
CA LYS A 25 18.68 -14.69 -0.90
C LYS A 25 17.54 -13.95 -1.61
N ARG A 26 17.14 -12.77 -1.11
CA ARG A 26 16.14 -11.92 -1.77
C ARG A 26 16.68 -11.37 -3.09
N TRP A 27 17.93 -10.90 -3.10
CA TRP A 27 18.59 -10.46 -4.33
C TRP A 27 18.55 -11.54 -5.42
N PHE A 28 18.94 -12.79 -5.10
CA PHE A 28 18.92 -13.89 -6.06
C PHE A 28 17.49 -14.26 -6.48
N LYS A 29 16.53 -14.23 -5.54
CA LYS A 29 15.11 -14.47 -5.82
C LYS A 29 14.57 -13.47 -6.84
N HIS A 30 14.82 -12.17 -6.67
CA HIS A 30 14.37 -11.13 -7.61
C HIS A 30 15.17 -11.15 -8.92
N LEU A 31 16.47 -11.44 -8.89
CA LEU A 31 17.31 -11.55 -10.09
C LEU A 31 16.84 -12.69 -11.00
N CYS A 32 16.47 -13.82 -10.42
CA CYS A 32 15.99 -14.99 -11.15
C CYS A 32 14.47 -14.99 -11.35
N TYR A 33 13.74 -14.00 -10.82
CA TYR A 33 12.31 -13.84 -11.05
C TYR A 33 12.10 -13.18 -12.41
N PHE A 34 12.06 -14.01 -13.45
CA PHE A 34 11.59 -13.59 -14.77
C PHE A 34 10.07 -13.81 -14.86
N PRO A 35 9.25 -12.74 -14.73
CA PRO A 35 8.00 -12.78 -15.45
C PRO A 35 7.54 -11.42 -16.00
N ALA A 36 6.79 -11.52 -17.08
CA ALA A 36 5.88 -10.48 -17.53
C ALA A 36 4.73 -10.36 -16.52
N SER A 37 4.73 -9.38 -15.62
CA SER A 37 3.59 -9.14 -14.70
C SER A 37 2.26 -8.93 -15.45
N SER A 38 2.34 -8.45 -16.70
CA SER A 38 1.23 -8.36 -17.65
C SER A 38 0.60 -9.71 -18.02
N ARG A 39 1.22 -10.84 -17.66
CA ARG A 39 0.68 -12.18 -17.87
C ARG A 39 -0.27 -12.63 -16.76
N TYR A 40 -0.23 -11.99 -15.58
CA TYR A 40 -1.12 -12.32 -14.47
C TYR A 40 -2.41 -11.51 -14.47
N PHE A 41 -2.39 -10.30 -15.06
CA PHE A 41 -3.54 -9.40 -15.13
C PHE A 41 -3.78 -8.96 -16.57
N SER A 42 -4.81 -9.55 -17.19
CA SER A 42 -5.31 -9.15 -18.50
C SER A 42 -5.94 -7.75 -18.47
N LYS A 43 -6.24 -7.18 -19.64
CA LYS A 43 -6.99 -5.91 -19.71
C LYS A 43 -8.33 -5.99 -18.98
N ARG A 44 -9.00 -7.14 -19.07
CA ARG A 44 -10.26 -7.41 -18.38
C ARG A 44 -10.08 -7.41 -16.86
N ASP A 45 -8.98 -7.99 -16.36
CA ASP A 45 -8.71 -8.03 -14.92
C ASP A 45 -8.43 -6.62 -14.39
N LYS A 46 -7.68 -5.80 -15.14
CA LYS A 46 -7.47 -4.40 -14.76
C LYS A 46 -8.77 -3.61 -14.67
N GLN A 47 -9.67 -3.83 -15.63
CA GLN A 47 -10.98 -3.20 -15.62
C GLN A 47 -11.82 -3.67 -14.43
N ALA A 48 -11.83 -4.97 -14.14
CA ALA A 48 -12.55 -5.51 -12.99
C ALA A 48 -12.00 -4.98 -11.65
N ILE A 49 -10.68 -4.77 -11.55
CA ILE A 49 -10.09 -4.11 -10.38
C ILE A 49 -10.53 -2.64 -10.29
N ALA A 50 -10.52 -1.90 -11.39
CA ALA A 50 -10.97 -0.52 -11.41
C ALA A 50 -12.45 -0.37 -11.01
N GLU A 51 -13.31 -1.25 -11.52
CA GLU A 51 -14.72 -1.32 -11.12
C GLU A 51 -14.85 -1.65 -9.62
N ALA A 52 -14.05 -2.57 -9.09
CA ALA A 52 -14.07 -2.90 -7.67
C ALA A 52 -13.62 -1.73 -6.78
N VAL A 53 -12.60 -0.97 -7.21
CA VAL A 53 -12.13 0.24 -6.51
C VAL A 53 -13.24 1.29 -6.51
N GLN A 54 -13.81 1.60 -7.68
CA GLN A 54 -14.91 2.54 -7.80
C GLN A 54 -16.09 2.16 -6.90
N GLN A 55 -16.47 0.89 -6.84
CA GLN A 55 -17.56 0.43 -5.96
C GLN A 55 -17.20 0.52 -4.48
N ALA A 56 -15.95 0.23 -4.11
CA ALA A 56 -15.49 0.29 -2.73
C ALA A 56 -15.44 1.73 -2.20
N GLU A 57 -15.21 2.71 -3.08
CA GLU A 57 -15.15 4.14 -2.73
C GLU A 57 -16.54 4.80 -2.60
N LEU A 58 -17.61 4.12 -3.04
CA LEU A 58 -18.95 4.67 -2.94
C LEU A 58 -19.38 4.88 -1.49
N GLY A 59 -19.78 6.11 -1.18
CA GLY A 59 -20.37 6.47 0.11
C GLY A 59 -19.36 6.96 1.15
N HIS A 60 -18.09 7.16 0.78
CA HIS A 60 -17.09 7.79 1.63
C HIS A 60 -16.04 8.57 0.82
N VAL A 61 -15.24 9.39 1.48
CA VAL A 61 -14.20 10.25 0.87
C VAL A 61 -12.83 9.59 0.67
N GLY A 62 -12.71 8.33 1.06
CA GLY A 62 -11.42 7.67 1.00
C GLY A 62 -11.12 7.04 -0.35
N GLU A 63 -9.86 7.11 -0.74
CA GLU A 63 -9.36 6.83 -2.09
C GLU A 63 -8.40 5.65 -2.06
N ILE A 64 -8.57 4.66 -2.94
CA ILE A 64 -7.83 3.40 -2.95
C ILE A 64 -7.02 3.27 -4.24
N GLN A 65 -5.69 3.38 -4.12
CA GLN A 65 -4.78 3.06 -5.21
C GLN A 65 -4.25 1.63 -5.08
N VAL A 66 -4.52 0.81 -6.11
CA VAL A 66 -3.92 -0.53 -6.21
C VAL A 66 -2.60 -0.45 -7.00
N VAL A 67 -1.52 -1.00 -6.42
CA VAL A 67 -0.23 -1.17 -7.10
C VAL A 67 0.20 -2.62 -7.07
N ILE A 68 0.49 -3.17 -8.24
CA ILE A 68 0.94 -4.55 -8.42
C ILE A 68 2.35 -4.50 -8.99
N GLU A 69 3.33 -4.91 -8.20
CA GLU A 69 4.73 -4.96 -8.61
C GLU A 69 5.16 -6.42 -8.84
N GLY A 70 5.73 -6.69 -10.02
CA GLY A 70 6.24 -7.99 -10.40
C GLY A 70 7.39 -8.42 -9.50
N HIS A 71 8.46 -7.62 -9.47
CA HIS A 71 9.62 -7.79 -8.59
C HIS A 71 10.13 -6.44 -8.09
N ILE A 72 10.82 -6.44 -6.96
CA ILE A 72 11.55 -5.24 -6.52
C ILE A 72 12.88 -5.21 -7.30
N PRO A 73 13.31 -4.07 -7.87
CA PRO A 73 14.61 -3.96 -8.50
C PRO A 73 15.71 -4.52 -7.59
N CYS A 74 16.59 -5.38 -8.11
CA CYS A 74 17.52 -6.17 -7.28
C CYS A 74 18.39 -5.30 -6.34
N SER A 75 18.82 -4.12 -6.79
CA SER A 75 19.57 -3.16 -5.98
C SER A 75 18.77 -2.64 -4.79
N GLN A 76 17.46 -2.43 -4.96
CA GLN A 76 16.53 -2.03 -3.91
C GLN A 76 16.16 -3.22 -3.01
N ALA A 77 15.89 -4.39 -3.58
CA ALA A 77 15.54 -5.60 -2.84
C ALA A 77 16.62 -6.03 -1.83
N TYR A 78 17.89 -5.66 -2.09
CA TYR A 78 18.99 -5.86 -1.17
C TYR A 78 18.93 -4.95 0.06
N ARG A 79 18.32 -3.76 -0.03
CA ARG A 79 18.32 -2.73 1.03
C ARG A 79 16.95 -2.40 1.60
N GLN A 80 15.87 -2.86 0.98
CA GLN A 80 14.50 -2.49 1.32
C GLN A 80 13.60 -3.73 1.38
N ASN A 81 12.71 -3.77 2.38
CA ASN A 81 11.64 -4.76 2.48
C ASN A 81 10.41 -4.27 1.68
N THR A 82 9.37 -5.11 1.60
CA THR A 82 8.12 -4.77 0.90
C THR A 82 7.41 -3.58 1.53
N ARG A 83 7.44 -3.46 2.86
CA ARG A 83 6.85 -2.33 3.59
C ARG A 83 7.47 -0.99 3.20
N LEU A 84 8.80 -0.88 3.18
CA LEU A 84 9.53 0.31 2.74
C LEU A 84 9.28 0.61 1.26
N ARG A 85 9.23 -0.44 0.41
CA ARG A 85 8.91 -0.26 -1.01
C ARG A 85 7.49 0.28 -1.20
N ALA A 86 6.52 -0.22 -0.44
CA ALA A 86 5.16 0.28 -0.45
C ALA A 86 5.07 1.74 0.05
N GLN A 87 5.80 2.10 1.11
CA GLN A 87 5.88 3.50 1.58
C GLN A 87 6.50 4.43 0.54
N GLN A 88 7.55 3.98 -0.14
CA GLN A 88 8.17 4.73 -1.23
C GLN A 88 7.17 4.96 -2.37
N LEU A 89 6.46 3.92 -2.80
CA LEU A 89 5.46 4.02 -3.86
C LEU A 89 4.27 4.90 -3.45
N PHE A 90 3.86 4.86 -2.18
CA PHE A 90 2.83 5.74 -1.63
C PHE A 90 3.20 7.22 -1.81
N ALA A 91 4.46 7.57 -1.55
CA ALA A 91 4.98 8.92 -1.75
C ALA A 91 5.17 9.28 -3.24
N GLU A 92 5.80 8.40 -4.02
CA GLU A 92 6.12 8.62 -5.44
C GLU A 92 4.87 8.78 -6.32
N LEU A 93 3.81 8.03 -6.01
CA LEU A 93 2.56 8.05 -6.77
C LEU A 93 1.56 9.11 -6.26
N GLY A 94 1.91 9.85 -5.20
CA GLY A 94 1.06 10.92 -4.68
C GLY A 94 -0.23 10.41 -4.02
N VAL A 95 -0.28 9.16 -3.53
CA VAL A 95 -1.50 8.61 -2.90
C VAL A 95 -1.87 9.36 -1.61
N TRP A 96 -0.90 10.04 -0.99
CA TRP A 96 -1.11 10.91 0.16
C TRP A 96 -1.69 12.28 -0.19
N ASP A 97 -1.66 12.69 -1.46
CA ASP A 97 -2.09 14.01 -1.92
C ASP A 97 -3.60 14.00 -2.17
N THR A 98 -4.35 13.82 -1.08
CA THR A 98 -5.82 13.87 -1.05
C THR A 98 -6.25 15.00 -0.11
N GLU A 99 -7.30 15.74 -0.44
CA GLU A 99 -7.77 16.89 0.33
C GLU A 99 -8.02 16.53 1.81
N LEU A 100 -8.51 15.30 2.05
CA LEU A 100 -8.88 14.82 3.37
C LEU A 100 -7.88 13.84 4.00
N ASN A 101 -6.69 13.65 3.40
CA ASN A 101 -5.68 12.70 3.89
C ASN A 101 -6.28 11.29 4.03
N SER A 102 -7.04 10.89 3.02
CA SER A 102 -7.92 9.71 2.98
C SER A 102 -7.42 8.66 1.97
N GLY A 103 -6.20 8.82 1.47
CA GLY A 103 -5.57 7.88 0.55
C GLY A 103 -5.09 6.59 1.20
N VAL A 104 -5.35 5.47 0.51
CA VAL A 104 -4.90 4.11 0.83
C VAL A 104 -4.20 3.50 -0.39
N LEU A 105 -2.99 2.99 -0.19
CA LEU A 105 -2.28 2.16 -1.14
C LEU A 105 -2.39 0.68 -0.76
N LEU A 106 -3.00 -0.11 -1.64
CA LEU A 106 -2.92 -1.57 -1.61
C LEU A 106 -1.78 -2.03 -2.52
N TYR A 107 -0.66 -2.42 -1.94
CA TYR A 107 0.53 -2.86 -2.65
C TYR A 107 0.68 -4.39 -2.63
N LEU A 108 0.84 -4.99 -3.81
CA LEU A 108 1.09 -6.42 -3.98
C LEU A 108 2.45 -6.64 -4.63
N ASN A 109 3.31 -7.44 -3.99
CA ASN A 109 4.54 -7.93 -4.60
C ASN A 109 4.38 -9.40 -5.03
N LEU A 110 4.36 -9.65 -6.34
CA LEU A 110 4.10 -11.00 -6.87
C LEU A 110 5.29 -11.96 -6.66
N CYS A 111 6.53 -11.47 -6.77
CA CYS A 111 7.74 -12.25 -6.50
C CYS A 111 7.78 -12.74 -5.05
N GLU A 112 7.49 -11.84 -4.11
CA GLU A 112 7.53 -12.14 -2.67
C GLU A 112 6.25 -12.80 -2.16
N ARG A 113 5.14 -12.68 -2.90
CA ARG A 113 3.78 -13.05 -2.44
C ARG A 113 3.41 -12.33 -1.15
N THR A 114 3.79 -11.06 -1.07
CA THR A 114 3.54 -10.19 0.07
C THR A 114 2.55 -9.11 -0.32
N VAL A 115 1.76 -8.66 0.65
CA VAL A 115 0.77 -7.61 0.51
C VAL A 115 1.00 -6.60 1.63
N GLU A 116 0.98 -5.33 1.29
CA GLU A 116 1.14 -4.21 2.23
C GLU A 116 0.01 -3.23 2.01
N ILE A 117 -0.59 -2.73 3.09
CA ILE A 117 -1.58 -1.64 3.06
C ILE A 117 -0.93 -0.43 3.72
N ILE A 118 -0.78 0.65 2.97
CA ILE A 118 -0.26 1.94 3.47
C ILE A 118 -1.40 2.94 3.40
N PHE A 119 -1.62 3.69 4.46
CA PHE A 119 -2.69 4.68 4.52
C PHE A 119 -2.18 5.96 5.14
N ASP A 120 -2.82 7.06 4.78
CA ASP A 120 -2.48 8.37 5.31
C ASP A 120 -3.00 8.54 6.76
N ARG A 121 -2.59 9.64 7.40
CA ARG A 121 -2.90 10.00 8.78
C ARG A 121 -4.39 10.12 9.07
N GLY A 122 -5.23 10.47 8.08
CA GLY A 122 -6.67 10.60 8.26
C GLY A 122 -7.38 9.28 8.57
N ILE A 123 -6.78 8.16 8.15
CA ILE A 123 -7.34 6.80 8.31
C ILE A 123 -6.70 6.05 9.49
N ARG A 124 -5.75 6.68 10.20
CA ARG A 124 -5.04 6.03 11.32
C ARG A 124 -5.97 5.50 12.41
N SER A 125 -7.10 6.16 12.65
CA SER A 125 -8.11 5.77 13.63
C SER A 125 -9.27 4.95 13.05
N ALA A 126 -9.22 4.57 11.78
CA ALA A 126 -10.32 3.85 11.13
C ALA A 126 -10.56 2.45 11.71
N THR A 127 -9.49 1.75 12.09
CA THR A 127 -9.58 0.44 12.72
C THR A 127 -8.26 0.07 13.41
N THR A 128 -8.18 -1.13 13.98
CA THR A 128 -6.98 -1.65 14.62
C THR A 128 -5.99 -2.21 13.60
N GLU A 129 -4.70 -2.23 13.94
CA GLU A 129 -3.67 -2.86 13.12
C GLU A 129 -3.98 -4.35 12.82
N GLN A 130 -4.63 -5.04 13.75
CA GLN A 130 -5.03 -6.44 13.58
C GLN A 130 -6.02 -6.62 12.41
N VAL A 131 -6.95 -5.68 12.20
CA VAL A 131 -7.90 -5.76 11.08
C VAL A 131 -7.17 -5.58 9.74
N TRP A 132 -6.26 -4.61 9.65
CA TRP A 132 -5.44 -4.44 8.44
C TRP A 132 -4.59 -5.68 8.15
N GLN A 133 -4.01 -6.28 9.19
CA GLN A 133 -3.24 -7.51 9.05
C GLN A 133 -4.10 -8.68 8.55
N GLN A 134 -5.33 -8.83 9.05
CA GLN A 134 -6.28 -9.86 8.60
C GLN A 134 -6.63 -9.69 7.11
N ILE A 135 -6.79 -8.46 6.64
CA ILE A 135 -7.02 -8.16 5.22
C ILE A 135 -5.80 -8.61 4.40
N CYS A 136 -4.59 -8.20 4.78
CA CYS A 136 -3.36 -8.63 4.11
C CYS A 136 -3.25 -10.17 4.06
N GLU A 137 -3.51 -10.85 5.18
CA GLU A 137 -3.46 -12.31 5.26
C GLU A 137 -4.47 -12.98 4.32
N SER A 138 -5.71 -12.48 4.27
CA SER A 138 -6.76 -12.96 3.36
C SER A 138 -6.31 -12.88 1.89
N ILE A 139 -5.75 -11.74 1.47
CA ILE A 139 -5.25 -11.52 0.12
C ILE A 139 -4.09 -12.49 -0.17
N VAL A 140 -3.15 -12.63 0.76
CA VAL A 140 -2.01 -13.56 0.62
C VAL A 140 -2.48 -15.00 0.45
N GLN A 141 -3.53 -15.44 1.15
CA GLN A 141 -4.08 -16.79 0.96
C GLN A 141 -4.63 -16.99 -0.46
N GLN A 142 -5.31 -15.99 -1.03
CA GLN A 142 -5.81 -16.05 -2.40
C GLN A 142 -4.67 -16.06 -3.44
N LEU A 143 -3.61 -15.29 -3.21
CA LEU A 143 -2.41 -15.31 -4.05
C LEU A 143 -1.73 -16.69 -4.04
N LYS A 144 -1.69 -17.37 -2.89
CA LYS A 144 -1.17 -18.75 -2.80
C LYS A 144 -1.99 -19.74 -3.62
N GLN A 145 -3.30 -19.52 -3.71
CA GLN A 145 -4.22 -20.31 -4.54
C GLN A 145 -4.20 -19.91 -6.03
N LYS A 146 -3.33 -18.98 -6.43
CA LYS A 146 -3.25 -18.41 -7.79
C LYS A 146 -4.53 -17.70 -8.24
N GLN A 147 -5.35 -17.25 -7.29
CA GLN A 147 -6.57 -16.49 -7.54
C GLN A 147 -6.26 -14.98 -7.54
N TYR A 148 -5.45 -14.51 -8.50
CA TYR A 148 -4.87 -13.16 -8.49
C TYR A 148 -5.91 -12.04 -8.54
N LEU A 149 -6.84 -12.08 -9.49
CA LEU A 149 -7.91 -11.08 -9.60
C LEU A 149 -8.75 -11.07 -8.31
N GLN A 150 -9.18 -12.25 -7.85
CA GLN A 150 -10.00 -12.38 -6.66
C GLN A 150 -9.28 -11.85 -5.41
N ALA A 151 -7.98 -12.07 -5.29
CA ALA A 151 -7.16 -11.55 -4.19
C ALA A 151 -7.25 -10.03 -4.11
N VAL A 152 -7.07 -9.35 -5.25
CA VAL A 152 -7.14 -7.88 -5.31
C VAL A 152 -8.55 -7.39 -5.02
N VAL A 153 -9.57 -7.96 -5.68
CA VAL A 153 -10.96 -7.52 -5.52
C VAL A 153 -11.45 -7.68 -4.07
N ILE A 154 -11.16 -8.81 -3.42
CA ILE A 154 -11.50 -9.00 -2.00
C ILE A 154 -10.77 -7.98 -1.13
N GLY A 155 -9.48 -7.75 -1.39
CA GLY A 155 -8.70 -6.77 -0.63
C GLY A 155 -9.30 -5.36 -0.71
N VAL A 156 -9.63 -4.92 -1.92
CA VAL A 156 -10.26 -3.62 -2.18
C VAL A 156 -11.62 -3.52 -1.47
N GLN A 157 -12.46 -4.54 -1.58
CA GLN A 157 -13.77 -4.57 -0.89
C GLN A 157 -13.62 -4.48 0.63
N GLN A 158 -12.69 -5.25 1.21
CA GLN A 158 -12.46 -5.23 2.66
C GLN A 158 -11.91 -3.89 3.16
N ILE A 159 -11.08 -3.21 2.35
CA ILE A 159 -10.60 -1.86 2.64
C ILE A 159 -11.76 -0.86 2.60
N GLY A 160 -12.59 -0.90 1.55
CA GLY A 160 -13.80 -0.08 1.42
C GLY A 160 -14.77 -0.28 2.59
N ASP A 161 -15.00 -1.53 3.02
CA ASP A 161 -15.84 -1.82 4.19
C ASP A 161 -15.32 -1.18 5.49
N VAL A 162 -14.00 -1.13 5.67
CA VAL A 162 -13.38 -0.44 6.83
C VAL A 162 -13.60 1.06 6.72
N MET A 163 -13.40 1.62 5.53
CA MET A 163 -13.51 3.05 5.29
C MET A 163 -14.96 3.55 5.38
N SER A 164 -15.91 2.78 4.85
CA SER A 164 -17.35 3.06 4.97
C SER A 164 -17.79 3.19 6.43
N ARG A 165 -17.41 2.24 7.29
CA ARG A 165 -17.72 2.30 8.73
C ARG A 165 -17.04 3.46 9.45
N PHE A 166 -15.86 3.87 8.99
CA PHE A 166 -15.14 4.99 9.59
C PHE A 166 -15.75 6.34 9.21
N TYR A 167 -16.21 6.48 7.97
CA TYR A 167 -16.78 7.70 7.41
C TYR A 167 -18.32 7.72 7.44
N ASP A 168 -18.98 6.91 8.31
CA ASP A 168 -20.45 6.79 8.48
C ASP A 168 -21.21 8.15 8.58
N GLU A 169 -20.50 9.27 8.75
CA GLU A 169 -20.99 10.64 8.63
C GLU A 169 -20.91 11.18 7.18
N ASN A 170 -21.79 10.70 6.28
CA ASN A 170 -22.22 11.31 5.00
C ASN A 170 -21.32 12.43 4.40
N MET A 171 -20.05 12.14 4.13
CA MET A 171 -19.28 12.90 3.14
C MET A 171 -19.19 12.00 1.90
N PRO A 172 -20.16 12.07 0.97
CA PRO A 172 -19.93 11.48 -0.32
C PRO A 172 -18.71 12.16 -0.93
N ASP A 173 -17.80 11.35 -1.47
CA ASP A 173 -16.76 11.90 -2.33
C ASP A 173 -17.43 12.71 -3.46
N GLN A 174 -17.09 14.00 -3.54
CA GLN A 174 -17.59 14.89 -4.57
C GLN A 174 -16.61 14.98 -5.75
N ASN A 175 -15.37 14.52 -5.60
CA ASN A 175 -14.29 14.61 -6.58
C ASN A 175 -13.33 13.42 -6.44
N ASN A 176 -13.45 12.43 -7.32
CA ASN A 176 -12.53 11.29 -7.39
C ASN A 176 -11.07 11.77 -7.61
N GLU A 177 -10.25 11.76 -6.55
CA GLU A 177 -8.92 12.36 -6.50
C GLU A 177 -7.85 11.44 -7.11
N LEU A 178 -7.99 10.12 -6.96
CA LEU A 178 -7.06 9.12 -7.50
C LEU A 178 -7.67 8.32 -8.66
N ALA A 179 -6.82 7.80 -9.55
CA ALA A 179 -7.29 6.94 -10.63
C ALA A 179 -7.60 5.53 -10.10
N ASN A 180 -8.82 5.04 -10.32
CA ASN A 180 -9.26 3.72 -9.83
C ASN A 180 -8.54 2.56 -10.57
N ALA A 181 -7.88 2.83 -11.70
CA ALA A 181 -7.14 1.83 -12.46
C ALA A 181 -5.88 1.34 -11.71
N PRO A 182 -5.61 0.02 -11.68
CA PRO A 182 -4.42 -0.50 -11.01
C PRO A 182 -3.14 -0.13 -11.77
N ILE A 183 -2.12 0.29 -11.04
CA ILE A 183 -0.79 0.55 -11.57
C ILE A 183 0.01 -0.75 -11.51
N ILE A 184 0.58 -1.17 -12.65
CA ILE A 184 1.41 -2.38 -12.73
C ILE A 184 2.85 -1.99 -13.02
N ILE A 185 3.75 -2.41 -12.13
CA ILE A 185 5.19 -2.14 -12.18
C ILE A 185 5.92 -3.46 -12.43
N ASN A 186 6.94 -3.45 -13.31
CA ASN A 186 7.81 -4.60 -13.55
C ASN A 186 9.17 -4.34 -12.91
#